data_AF-A0AAQ3UNV8-F1
#
_entry.id   AF-A0AAQ3UNV8-F1
#
_cell.length_a   1.000
_cell.length_b   1.000
_cell.length_c   1.000
_cell.angle_alpha   90.00
_cell.angle_beta   90.00
_cell.angle_gamma   90.00
#
_symmetry.space_group_name_H-M   'P 1'
#
loop_
_entity.id
_entity.type
_entity.pdbx_description
1 polymer ?
#
loop_
_entity_poly.entity_id
_entity_poly.type
_entity_poly.pdbx_seq_one_letter_code
_entity_poly.pdbx_strand_id
1 'polypeptide(L)'
;MEADHKPTREPHRRLNNAMREVVKKEVLKLLHAGIIYPVSDSEWVSPVKVVPKKGGMTVVKNQNNELIPQRTVRGWRMCIDYRKLNAATRKDHFPLPFINEMLERLAKHSFCYLNGYSRYHQIPIHPEDQSKTTFTCPYGTFAYRRMSFGPCNALASFYRCMMAIFSDFI
;
A
#
# COMPACT_ATOMS: atom_id res chain seq x y z
N MET A 1 16.65 9.69 -3.83
CA MET A 1 15.67 10.48 -4.63
C MET A 1 16.39 11.05 -5.82
N GLU A 2 15.67 11.53 -6.83
CA GLU A 2 16.30 12.34 -7.88
C GLU A 2 16.81 13.65 -7.27
N ALA A 3 17.94 14.16 -7.76
CA ALA A 3 18.71 15.21 -7.07
C ALA A 3 17.96 16.55 -6.93
N ASP A 4 16.98 16.83 -7.79
CA ASP A 4 16.31 18.14 -7.87
C ASP A 4 14.89 18.16 -7.28
N HIS A 5 14.45 17.10 -6.60
CA HIS A 5 13.06 17.01 -6.16
C HIS A 5 12.83 17.64 -4.78
N LYS A 6 11.96 18.65 -4.74
CA LYS A 6 11.55 19.30 -3.49
C LYS A 6 10.60 18.40 -2.68
N PRO A 7 10.74 18.36 -1.34
CA PRO A 7 9.81 17.65 -0.49
C PRO A 7 8.39 18.21 -0.59
N THR A 8 7.40 17.35 -0.43
CA THR A 8 5.98 17.72 -0.57
C THR A 8 5.21 17.43 0.71
N ARG A 9 4.46 18.43 1.17
CA ARG A 9 3.58 18.34 2.35
C ARG A 9 2.14 18.54 1.91
N GLU A 10 1.36 17.47 1.95
CA GLU A 10 -0.04 17.52 1.56
C GLU A 10 -0.97 17.54 2.78
N PRO A 11 -2.04 18.36 2.77
CA PRO A 11 -3.01 18.38 3.84
C PRO A 11 -3.84 17.09 3.86
N HIS A 12 -4.32 16.71 5.04
CA HIS A 12 -5.22 15.57 5.18
C HIS A 12 -6.54 15.80 4.41
N ARG A 13 -7.13 14.70 3.91
CA ARG A 13 -8.38 14.75 3.15
C ARG A 13 -9.59 14.74 4.08
N ARG A 14 -10.67 15.39 3.64
CA ARG A 14 -11.98 15.29 4.30
C ARG A 14 -12.51 13.85 4.16
N LEU A 15 -12.95 13.28 5.27
CA LEU A 15 -13.52 11.93 5.36
C LEU A 15 -14.91 12.01 5.99
N ASN A 16 -15.85 11.19 5.48
CA ASN A 16 -17.15 10.99 6.12
C ASN A 16 -17.01 10.16 7.41
N ASN A 17 -18.04 10.12 8.25
CA ASN A 17 -17.99 9.46 9.55
C ASN A 17 -17.63 7.97 9.46
N ALA A 18 -18.21 7.23 8.49
CA ALA A 18 -17.89 5.82 8.30
C ALA A 18 -16.42 5.58 7.92
N MET A 19 -15.85 6.39 7.03
CA MET A 19 -14.45 6.31 6.61
C MET A 19 -13.51 6.74 7.74
N ARG A 20 -13.91 7.70 8.58
CA ARG A 20 -13.16 8.13 9.77
C ARG A 20 -12.96 6.97 10.75
N GLU A 21 -13.99 6.19 11.01
CA GLU A 21 -13.88 5.02 11.89
C GLU A 21 -12.96 3.95 11.32
N VAL A 22 -13.02 3.72 10.00
CA VAL A 22 -12.11 2.78 9.33
C VAL A 22 -10.66 3.23 9.48
N VAL A 23 -10.37 4.51 9.26
CA VAL A 23 -9.01 5.06 9.42
C VAL A 23 -8.54 4.96 10.86
N LYS A 24 -9.41 5.30 11.83
CA LYS A 24 -9.08 5.23 13.25
C LYS A 24 -8.68 3.81 13.66
N LYS A 25 -9.51 2.83 13.29
CA LYS A 25 -9.27 1.43 13.61
C LYS A 25 -7.98 0.90 12.98
N GLU A 26 -7.70 1.26 11.73
CA GLU A 26 -6.48 0.80 11.05
C GLU A 26 -5.24 1.47 11.63
N VAL A 27 -5.27 2.77 11.92
CA VAL A 27 -4.15 3.49 12.56
C VAL A 27 -3.83 2.90 13.92
N LEU A 28 -4.83 2.65 14.77
CA LEU A 28 -4.63 2.03 16.08
C LEU A 28 -4.01 0.63 15.96
N LYS A 29 -4.49 -0.18 15.01
CA LYS A 29 -3.95 -1.51 14.74
C LYS A 29 -2.48 -1.44 14.33
N LEU A 30 -2.12 -0.52 13.42
CA LEU A 30 -0.75 -0.36 12.94
C LEU A 30 0.18 0.17 14.04
N LEU A 31 -0.30 1.10 14.88
CA LEU A 31 0.44 1.61 16.04
C LEU A 31 0.73 0.49 17.05
N HIS A 32 -0.30 -0.28 17.43
CA HIS A 32 -0.15 -1.37 18.39
C HIS A 32 0.81 -2.46 17.87
N ALA A 33 0.82 -2.71 16.57
CA ALA A 33 1.75 -3.64 15.94
C ALA A 33 3.18 -3.08 15.75
N GLY A 34 3.43 -1.81 16.12
CA GLY A 34 4.74 -1.16 15.93
C GLY A 34 5.13 -0.95 14.46
N ILE A 35 4.17 -1.03 13.54
CA ILE A 35 4.39 -0.84 12.10
C ILE A 35 4.57 0.64 11.77
N ILE A 36 3.85 1.50 12.50
CA ILE A 36 3.93 2.96 12.39
C ILE A 36 4.28 3.59 13.73
N TYR A 37 4.74 4.83 13.69
CA TYR A 37 5.03 5.64 14.88
C TYR A 37 4.59 7.09 14.67
N PRO A 38 4.22 7.82 15.74
CA PRO A 38 3.84 9.22 15.64
C PRO A 38 5.05 10.08 15.27
N VAL A 39 4.81 11.11 14.47
CA VAL A 39 5.84 12.06 13.99
C VAL A 39 5.35 13.48 14.22
N SER A 40 6.19 14.30 14.86
CA SER A 40 5.89 15.71 15.11
C SER A 40 6.07 16.57 13.87
N ASP A 41 7.17 16.37 13.14
CA ASP A 41 7.51 17.11 11.93
C ASP A 41 8.17 16.21 10.88
N SER A 42 7.87 16.47 9.61
CA SER A 42 8.40 15.74 8.46
C SER A 42 8.25 16.57 7.20
N GLU A 43 9.31 16.63 6.41
CA GLU A 43 9.34 17.33 5.12
C GLU A 43 8.42 16.66 4.08
N TRP A 44 8.30 15.33 4.14
CA TRP A 44 7.40 14.56 3.29
C TRP A 44 6.12 14.27 4.07
N VAL A 45 4.97 14.57 3.50
CA VAL A 45 3.67 14.22 4.10
C VAL A 45 2.69 13.85 2.98
N SER A 46 2.29 12.58 2.94
CA SER A 46 1.26 12.08 2.03
C SER A 46 -0.12 11.98 2.70
N PRO A 47 -1.22 12.29 2.02
CA PRO A 47 -2.54 12.25 2.63
C PRO A 47 -3.12 10.83 2.59
N VAL A 48 -3.88 10.46 3.60
CA VAL A 48 -4.67 9.23 3.58
C VAL A 48 -5.80 9.33 2.54
N LYS A 49 -5.95 8.27 1.75
CA LYS A 49 -7.07 8.04 0.83
C LYS A 49 -7.78 6.75 1.20
N VAL A 50 -9.06 6.84 1.52
CA VAL A 50 -9.87 5.65 1.78
C VAL A 50 -10.53 5.21 0.48
N VAL A 51 -10.38 3.94 0.15
CA VAL A 51 -10.84 3.34 -1.12
C VAL A 51 -11.84 2.23 -0.81
N PRO A 52 -13.00 2.16 -1.50
CA PRO A 52 -13.96 1.10 -1.28
C PRO A 52 -13.39 -0.24 -1.77
N LYS A 53 -13.59 -1.31 -1.00
CA LYS A 53 -13.36 -2.68 -1.44
C LYS A 53 -14.40 -3.01 -2.51
N LYS A 54 -13.95 -3.36 -3.71
CA LYS A 54 -14.83 -3.84 -4.79
C LYS A 54 -15.58 -5.07 -4.29
N GLY A 55 -16.91 -4.97 -4.19
CA GLY A 55 -17.81 -6.11 -3.97
C GLY A 55 -18.38 -6.64 -5.29
N GLY A 56 -19.37 -7.52 -5.18
CA GLY A 56 -20.16 -8.01 -6.31
C GLY A 56 -21.00 -6.90 -6.97
N MET A 57 -21.39 -7.15 -8.21
CA MET A 57 -22.34 -6.30 -8.93
C MET A 57 -23.76 -6.66 -8.49
N THR A 58 -24.55 -5.67 -8.13
CA THR A 58 -25.98 -5.83 -7.81
C THR A 58 -26.77 -4.98 -8.77
N VAL A 59 -27.84 -5.53 -9.35
CA VAL A 59 -28.73 -4.76 -10.22
C VAL A 59 -29.84 -4.16 -9.37
N VAL A 60 -29.92 -2.84 -9.34
CA VAL A 60 -30.95 -2.09 -8.59
C VAL A 60 -31.85 -1.39 -9.60
N LYS A 61 -33.17 -1.46 -9.40
CA LYS A 61 -34.13 -0.69 -10.19
C LYS A 61 -34.08 0.79 -9.76
N ASN A 62 -33.88 1.69 -10.71
CA ASN A 62 -34.03 3.13 -10.47
C ASN A 62 -35.52 3.52 -10.37
N GLN A 63 -35.80 4.78 -10.04
CA GLN A 63 -37.14 5.39 -10.01
C GLN A 63 -37.88 5.22 -11.36
N ASN A 64 -37.16 5.10 -12.46
CA ASN A 64 -37.68 4.87 -13.81
C ASN A 64 -37.82 3.39 -14.18
N ASN A 65 -37.73 2.45 -13.20
CA ASN A 65 -37.69 1.00 -13.42
C ASN A 65 -36.52 0.47 -14.27
N GLU A 66 -35.54 1.32 -14.60
CA GLU A 66 -34.32 0.93 -15.30
C GLU A 66 -33.41 0.10 -14.37
N LEU A 67 -32.88 -0.99 -14.89
CA LEU A 67 -31.95 -1.87 -14.19
C LEU A 67 -30.54 -1.27 -14.23
N ILE A 68 -30.12 -0.60 -13.15
CA ILE A 68 -28.78 -0.02 -13.05
C ILE A 68 -27.86 -1.01 -12.33
N PRO A 69 -26.74 -1.43 -12.95
CA PRO A 69 -25.72 -2.21 -12.26
C PRO A 69 -24.99 -1.30 -11.26
N GLN A 70 -25.26 -1.49 -9.97
CA GLN A 70 -24.58 -0.81 -8.89
C GLN A 70 -23.56 -1.74 -8.22
N ARG A 71 -22.37 -1.21 -7.96
CA ARG A 71 -21.32 -1.98 -7.26
C ARG A 71 -21.55 -1.91 -5.76
N THR A 72 -21.79 -3.05 -5.11
CA THR A 72 -21.92 -3.09 -3.66
C THR A 72 -20.55 -2.83 -3.00
N VAL A 73 -20.48 -1.85 -2.09
CA VAL A 73 -19.27 -1.59 -1.29
C VAL A 73 -19.30 -2.49 -0.07
N ARG A 74 -18.47 -3.55 -0.05
CA ARG A 74 -18.40 -4.50 1.07
C ARG A 74 -17.53 -4.02 2.25
N GLY A 75 -16.85 -2.90 2.09
CA GLY A 75 -15.99 -2.32 3.12
C GLY A 75 -15.03 -1.31 2.53
N TRP A 76 -14.14 -0.78 3.36
CA TRP A 76 -13.19 0.26 2.98
C TRP A 76 -11.75 -0.18 3.27
N ARG A 77 -10.78 0.39 2.54
CA ARG A 77 -9.35 0.22 2.77
C ARG A 77 -8.73 1.59 2.99
N MET A 78 -7.92 1.72 4.03
CA MET A 78 -7.01 2.84 4.16
C MET A 78 -5.86 2.65 3.18
N CYS A 79 -5.60 3.64 2.34
CA CYS A 79 -4.45 3.71 1.45
C CYS A 79 -3.77 5.05 1.66
N ILE A 80 -2.47 5.12 1.37
CA ILE A 80 -1.72 6.37 1.42
C ILE A 80 -1.42 6.80 0.01
N ASP A 81 -1.68 8.06 -0.28
CA ASP A 81 -1.51 8.59 -1.61
C ASP A 81 -0.07 9.02 -1.86
N TYR A 82 0.79 8.04 -2.13
CA TYR A 82 2.21 8.27 -2.42
C TYR A 82 2.48 8.77 -3.86
N ARG A 83 1.49 9.28 -4.60
CA ARG A 83 1.70 9.68 -6.00
C ARG A 83 2.81 10.73 -6.16
N LYS A 84 2.84 11.75 -5.29
CA LYS A 84 3.90 12.77 -5.30
C LYS A 84 5.26 12.19 -4.87
N LEU A 85 5.26 11.37 -3.82
CA LEU A 85 6.46 10.66 -3.38
C LEU A 85 7.04 9.78 -4.49
N ASN A 86 6.19 9.03 -5.19
CA ASN A 86 6.58 8.11 -6.26
C ASN A 86 7.10 8.85 -7.49
N ALA A 87 6.60 10.06 -7.78
CA ALA A 87 7.13 10.90 -8.84
C ALA A 87 8.53 11.43 -8.51
N ALA A 88 8.83 11.68 -7.23
CA ALA A 88 10.13 12.13 -6.74
C ALA A 88 11.17 11.00 -6.57
N THR A 89 10.69 9.75 -6.53
CA THR A 89 11.50 8.60 -6.20
C THR A 89 12.11 8.01 -7.47
N ARG A 90 13.45 7.88 -7.48
CA ARG A 90 14.16 7.16 -8.53
C ARG A 90 13.64 5.73 -8.61
N LYS A 91 13.11 5.35 -9.78
CA LYS A 91 12.55 4.02 -10.02
C LYS A 91 13.66 2.97 -10.03
N ASP A 92 13.44 1.88 -9.30
CA ASP A 92 14.35 0.76 -9.26
C ASP A 92 14.16 -0.14 -10.49
N HIS A 93 15.19 -0.26 -11.33
CA HIS A 93 15.19 -1.10 -12.53
C HIS A 93 15.61 -2.53 -12.15
N PHE A 94 14.81 -3.17 -11.31
CA PHE A 94 15.06 -4.56 -10.93
C PHE A 94 14.44 -5.53 -11.96
N PRO A 95 15.20 -6.48 -12.52
CA PRO A 95 14.67 -7.42 -13.50
C PRO A 95 13.73 -8.41 -12.82
N LEU A 96 12.44 -8.29 -13.11
CA LEU A 96 11.45 -9.29 -12.71
C LEU A 96 11.40 -10.38 -13.79
N PRO A 97 11.29 -11.67 -13.40
CA PRO A 97 11.18 -12.77 -14.35
C PRO A 97 9.88 -12.65 -15.16
N PHE A 98 9.91 -13.17 -16.39
CA PHE A 98 8.71 -13.24 -17.21
C PHE A 98 7.75 -14.29 -16.64
N ILE A 99 6.48 -13.91 -16.53
CA ILE A 99 5.44 -14.79 -15.97
C ILE A 99 5.34 -16.10 -16.76
N ASN A 100 5.45 -16.04 -18.10
CA ASN A 100 5.36 -17.22 -18.96
C ASN A 100 6.46 -18.24 -18.67
N GLU A 101 7.71 -17.78 -18.50
CA GLU A 101 8.84 -18.64 -18.17
C GLU A 101 8.63 -19.33 -16.81
N MET A 102 8.13 -18.59 -15.82
CA MET A 102 7.78 -19.16 -14.52
C MET A 102 6.64 -20.19 -14.62
N LEU A 103 5.62 -19.93 -15.45
CA LEU A 103 4.51 -20.84 -15.65
C LEU A 103 4.92 -22.12 -16.38
N GLU A 104 5.80 -22.04 -17.38
CA GLU A 104 6.35 -23.20 -18.07
C GLU A 104 7.17 -24.11 -17.13
N ARG A 105 7.97 -23.51 -16.24
CA ARG A 105 8.67 -24.25 -15.18
C ARG A 105 7.66 -24.92 -14.23
N LEU A 106 6.59 -24.22 -13.86
CA LEU A 106 5.59 -24.72 -12.91
C LEU A 106 4.71 -25.84 -13.52
N ALA A 107 4.39 -25.78 -14.81
CA ALA A 107 3.43 -26.66 -15.47
C ALA A 107 3.80 -28.15 -15.42
N LYS A 108 5.08 -28.47 -15.23
CA LYS A 108 5.59 -29.85 -15.16
C LYS A 108 5.60 -30.43 -13.74
N HIS A 109 5.19 -29.65 -12.73
CA HIS A 109 5.28 -30.04 -11.33
C HIS A 109 3.97 -29.80 -10.57
N SER A 110 3.71 -30.62 -9.55
CA SER A 110 2.70 -30.29 -8.55
C SER A 110 3.22 -29.14 -7.69
N PHE A 111 2.41 -28.10 -7.49
CA PHE A 111 2.82 -26.91 -6.77
C PHE A 111 1.93 -26.65 -5.55
N CYS A 112 2.50 -26.00 -4.54
CA CYS A 112 1.77 -25.44 -3.41
C CYS A 112 1.89 -23.91 -3.43
N TYR A 113 0.84 -23.21 -3.00
CA TYR A 113 0.82 -21.75 -2.95
C TYR A 113 0.96 -21.25 -1.52
N LEU A 114 2.04 -20.51 -1.25
CA LEU A 114 2.27 -19.87 0.04
C LEU A 114 1.91 -18.38 -0.02
N ASN A 115 0.93 -17.99 0.78
CA ASN A 115 0.57 -16.59 0.92
C ASN A 115 1.14 -15.98 2.21
N GLY A 116 2.21 -15.18 2.09
CA GLY A 116 2.76 -14.45 3.23
C GLY A 116 1.77 -13.46 3.85
N TYR A 117 1.41 -13.67 5.12
CA TYR A 117 0.53 -12.76 5.87
C TYR A 117 1.14 -11.36 5.98
N SER A 118 0.40 -10.32 5.57
CA SER A 118 0.84 -8.91 5.71
C SER A 118 2.26 -8.64 5.18
N ARG A 119 2.63 -9.36 4.13
CA ARG A 119 3.95 -9.49 3.49
C ARG A 119 4.84 -8.24 3.52
N TYR A 120 4.34 -7.07 3.13
CA TYR A 120 5.15 -5.84 3.11
C TYR A 120 5.48 -5.33 4.52
N HIS A 121 4.53 -5.37 5.46
CA HIS A 121 4.76 -4.89 6.83
C HIS A 121 5.79 -5.70 7.62
N GLN A 122 6.37 -6.77 7.05
CA GLN A 122 7.47 -7.51 7.66
C GLN A 122 8.83 -6.90 7.33
N ILE A 123 8.98 -6.25 6.17
CA ILE A 123 10.27 -5.72 5.71
C ILE A 123 10.53 -4.37 6.38
N PRO A 124 11.64 -4.19 7.11
CA PRO A 124 11.99 -2.89 7.70
C PRO A 124 12.35 -1.87 6.62
N ILE A 125 11.95 -0.62 6.84
CA ILE A 125 12.38 0.52 6.01
C ILE A 125 13.68 1.05 6.60
N HIS A 126 14.64 1.38 5.73
CA HIS A 126 15.89 2.03 6.13
C HIS A 126 15.59 3.30 6.95
N PRO A 127 16.25 3.53 8.11
CA PRO A 127 15.90 4.64 9.02
C PRO A 127 15.79 6.01 8.35
N GLU A 128 16.69 6.31 7.41
CA GLU A 128 16.70 7.58 6.66
C GLU A 128 15.51 7.72 5.68
N ASP A 129 14.90 6.62 5.27
CA ASP A 129 13.77 6.61 4.34
C ASP A 129 12.42 6.58 5.05
N GLN A 130 12.38 6.37 6.37
CA GLN A 130 11.13 6.29 7.13
C GLN A 130 10.36 7.61 7.08
N SER A 131 11.05 8.75 7.19
CA SER A 131 10.46 10.09 7.12
C SER A 131 9.72 10.34 5.80
N LYS A 132 10.18 9.74 4.70
CA LYS A 132 9.56 9.87 3.37
C LYS A 132 8.20 9.19 3.29
N THR A 133 7.96 8.19 4.14
CA THR A 133 6.69 7.45 4.19
C THR A 133 5.64 8.06 5.10
N THR A 134 5.94 9.22 5.68
CA THR A 134 5.03 9.94 6.58
C THR A 134 3.71 10.24 5.90
N PHE A 135 2.63 10.00 6.63
CA PHE A 135 1.28 10.29 6.20
C PHE A 135 0.49 11.05 7.27
N THR A 136 -0.51 11.81 6.81
CA THR A 136 -1.40 12.56 7.68
C THR A 136 -2.85 12.09 7.58
N CYS A 137 -3.52 12.04 8.72
CA CYS A 137 -4.94 11.75 8.84
C CYS A 137 -5.58 12.65 9.93
N PRO A 138 -6.91 12.66 10.06
CA PRO A 138 -7.59 13.49 11.07
C PRO A 138 -7.17 13.22 12.53
N TYR A 139 -6.48 12.11 12.81
CA TYR A 139 -6.06 11.71 14.15
C TYR A 139 -4.59 11.98 14.45
N GLY A 140 -3.83 12.50 13.48
CA GLY A 140 -2.41 12.78 13.65
C GLY A 140 -1.58 12.48 12.41
N THR A 141 -0.27 12.62 12.59
CA THR A 141 0.75 12.38 11.57
C THR A 141 1.64 11.23 12.02
N PHE A 142 1.87 10.28 11.13
CA PHE A 142 2.58 9.04 11.44
C PHE A 142 3.52 8.64 10.30
N ALA A 143 4.60 7.94 10.60
CA ALA A 143 5.51 7.36 9.61
C ALA A 143 5.61 5.85 9.77
N TYR A 144 6.01 5.15 8.71
CA TYR A 144 6.18 3.70 8.73
C TYR A 144 7.60 3.31 9.13
N ARG A 145 7.70 2.33 10.04
CA ARG A 145 8.94 1.58 10.32
C ARG A 145 9.12 0.40 9.39
N ARG A 146 8.00 -0.16 8.91
CA ARG A 146 7.95 -1.33 8.03
C ARG A 146 7.27 -0.98 6.72
N MET A 147 7.65 -1.63 5.63
CA MET A 147 7.25 -1.27 4.28
C MET A 147 5.73 -1.19 4.13
N SER A 148 5.23 -0.02 3.74
CA SER A 148 3.82 0.23 3.47
C SER A 148 3.42 -0.18 2.05
N PHE A 149 2.13 -0.24 1.79
CA PHE A 149 1.61 -0.38 0.42
C PHE A 149 1.64 0.95 -0.31
N GLY A 150 2.03 0.94 -1.59
CA GLY A 150 1.96 2.10 -2.48
C GLY A 150 3.27 2.72 -2.94
N PRO A 151 4.41 2.63 -2.21
CA PRO A 151 5.70 3.07 -2.75
C PRO A 151 6.06 2.32 -4.04
N CYS A 152 6.60 3.04 -5.04
CA CYS A 152 6.89 2.48 -6.37
C CYS A 152 7.92 1.33 -6.35
N ASN A 153 8.88 1.36 -5.42
CA ASN A 153 9.97 0.38 -5.33
C ASN A 153 9.68 -0.75 -4.32
N ALA A 154 8.48 -0.79 -3.72
CA ALA A 154 8.13 -1.80 -2.72
C ALA A 154 8.20 -3.23 -3.27
N LEU A 155 7.70 -3.44 -4.50
CA LEU A 155 7.71 -4.76 -5.13
C LEU A 155 9.13 -5.24 -5.46
N ALA A 156 9.97 -4.38 -6.00
CA ALA A 156 11.37 -4.70 -6.31
C ALA A 156 12.15 -5.08 -5.04
N SER A 157 11.98 -4.29 -3.98
CA SER A 157 12.59 -4.57 -2.67
C SER A 157 12.09 -5.89 -2.07
N PHE A 158 10.78 -6.15 -2.18
CA PHE A 158 10.18 -7.40 -1.75
C PHE A 158 10.76 -8.60 -2.51
N TYR A 159 10.88 -8.49 -3.84
CA TYR A 159 11.41 -9.57 -4.66
C TYR A 159 12.89 -9.84 -4.36
N ARG A 160 13.72 -8.82 -4.18
CA ARG A 160 15.12 -8.98 -3.73
C ARG A 160 15.21 -9.75 -2.42
N CYS A 161 14.35 -9.41 -1.45
CA CYS A 161 14.28 -10.13 -0.18
C CYS A 161 13.89 -11.60 -0.38
N MET A 162 12.92 -11.89 -1.26
CA MET A 162 12.55 -13.28 -1.57
C MET A 162 13.68 -14.04 -2.25
N MET A 163 14.37 -13.44 -3.22
CA MET A 163 15.53 -14.05 -3.87
C MET A 163 16.66 -14.32 -2.87
N ALA A 164 16.91 -13.42 -1.92
CA ALA A 164 17.93 -13.63 -0.91
C ALA A 164 17.59 -14.75 0.09
N ILE A 165 16.30 -14.99 0.36
CA ILE A 165 15.85 -16.06 1.28
C ILE A 165 15.77 -17.41 0.56
N PHE A 166 15.33 -17.41 -0.70
CA PHE A 166 15.07 -18.62 -1.47
C PHE A 166 16.14 -18.90 -2.54
N SER A 167 17.27 -18.18 -2.55
CA SER A 167 18.35 -18.37 -3.54
C SER A 167 18.80 -19.82 -3.62
N ASP A 168 18.85 -20.49 -2.48
CA ASP A 168 19.34 -21.86 -2.36
C ASP A 168 18.32 -22.89 -2.85
N PHE A 169 17.06 -22.47 -3.07
CA PHE A 169 15.95 -23.30 -3.53
C PHE A 169 15.53 -23.02 -4.99
N ILE A 170 16.15 -22.05 -5.67
CA ILE A 170 15.79 -21.58 -7.03
C ILE A 170 16.81 -22.07 -8.07
#